data_AF-A0A964R2W2-F1
#
_entry.id   AF-A0A964R2W2-F1
#
_cell.length_a   1.000
_cell.length_b   1.000
_cell.length_c   1.000
_cell.angle_alpha   90.00
_cell.angle_beta   90.00
_cell.angle_gamma   90.00
#
_symmetry.space_group_name_H-M   'P 1'
#
loop_
_entity.id
_entity.type
_entity.pdbx_description
1 polymer ?
#
loop_
_entity_poly.entity_id
_entity_poly.type
_entity_poly.pdbx_seq_one_letter_code
_entity_poly.pdbx_strand_id
1 'polypeptide(L)'
;MKQLPKRLKQFIEDSKWIFAKTYAPRWPHEYIVQEHVDSAMFLELAHHIDTFGYEGHFYETKQIYYDYNGHTYWHMENIINRCLEADTYDRRKKDGRLPEDKK
;
A
#
# COMPACT_ATOMS: atom_id res chain seq x y z
N MET A 1 0.18 -2.51 16.23
CA MET A 1 -0.77 -2.57 15.09
C MET A 1 -1.94 -3.46 15.46
N LYS A 2 -3.18 -3.04 15.16
CA LYS A 2 -4.37 -3.87 15.39
C LYS A 2 -4.48 -4.93 14.30
N GLN A 3 -4.87 -6.16 14.66
CA GLN A 3 -5.03 -7.23 13.70
C GLN A 3 -6.16 -6.93 12.71
N LEU A 4 -5.94 -7.30 11.45
CA LEU A 4 -6.93 -7.18 10.38
C LEU A 4 -8.09 -8.18 10.63
N PRO A 5 -9.37 -7.75 10.63
CA PRO A 5 -10.53 -8.64 10.70
C PRO A 5 -10.54 -9.68 9.58
N LYS A 6 -11.05 -10.89 9.85
CA LYS A 6 -11.10 -11.99 8.86
C LYS A 6 -11.73 -11.59 7.53
N ARG A 7 -12.81 -10.79 7.57
CA ARG A 7 -13.48 -10.28 6.35
C ARG A 7 -12.56 -9.39 5.49
N LEU A 8 -11.75 -8.53 6.11
CA LEU A 8 -10.81 -7.69 5.37
C LEU A 8 -9.66 -8.52 4.78
N LYS A 9 -9.24 -9.59 5.47
CA LYS A 9 -8.23 -10.52 4.94
C LYS A 9 -8.74 -11.20 3.68
N GLN A 10 -9.97 -11.72 3.74
CA GLN A 10 -10.63 -12.33 2.59
C GLN A 10 -10.80 -11.34 1.44
N PHE A 11 -11.21 -10.10 1.73
CA PHE A 11 -11.31 -9.05 0.72
C PHE A 11 -9.97 -8.75 0.04
N ILE A 12 -8.87 -8.70 0.79
CA ILE A 12 -7.52 -8.50 0.22
C ILE A 12 -7.14 -9.66 -0.70
N GLU A 13 -7.44 -10.90 -0.30
CA GLU A 13 -7.13 -12.13 -1.05
C GLU A 13 -7.96 -12.24 -2.34
N ASP A 14 -9.24 -11.88 -2.28
CA ASP A 14 -10.17 -11.96 -3.42
C ASP A 14 -10.05 -10.76 -4.37
N SER A 15 -9.47 -9.66 -3.91
CA SER A 15 -9.30 -8.45 -4.72
C SER A 15 -8.34 -8.67 -5.87
N LYS A 16 -8.74 -8.21 -7.07
CA LYS A 16 -7.86 -8.17 -8.24
C LYS A 16 -7.00 -6.93 -8.21
N TRP A 17 -5.79 -7.07 -7.70
CA TRP A 17 -4.78 -6.01 -7.66
C TRP A 17 -4.25 -5.68 -9.06
N ILE A 18 -4.16 -4.39 -9.37
CA ILE A 18 -3.66 -3.88 -10.65
C ILE A 18 -2.20 -3.45 -10.45
N PHE A 19 -1.28 -4.05 -11.20
CA PHE A 19 0.13 -3.67 -11.16
C PHE A 19 0.38 -2.33 -11.88
N ALA A 20 0.99 -1.37 -11.18
CA ALA A 20 1.25 -0.03 -11.68
C ALA A 20 2.50 0.02 -12.59
N LYS A 21 2.34 -0.43 -13.85
CA LYS A 21 3.43 -0.57 -14.83
C LYS A 21 4.27 0.70 -15.03
N THR A 22 3.66 1.88 -15.00
CA THR A 22 4.34 3.16 -15.18
C THR A 22 5.41 3.43 -14.11
N TYR A 23 5.19 2.95 -12.89
CA TYR A 23 6.10 3.17 -11.76
C TYR A 23 7.01 1.97 -11.50
N ALA A 24 6.72 0.80 -12.07
CA ALA A 24 7.44 -0.45 -11.83
C ALA A 24 8.98 -0.36 -11.86
N PRO A 25 9.64 0.40 -12.76
CA PRO A 25 11.10 0.51 -12.75
C PRO A 25 11.68 1.17 -11.49
N ARG A 26 10.90 2.00 -10.80
CA ARG A 26 11.36 2.80 -9.65
C ARG A 26 10.67 2.40 -8.35
N TRP A 27 9.35 2.23 -8.40
CA TRP A 27 8.49 1.99 -7.25
C TRP A 27 7.42 0.98 -7.63
N PRO A 28 7.76 -0.33 -7.72
CA PRO A 28 6.79 -1.36 -8.04
C PRO A 28 5.74 -1.46 -6.93
N HIS A 29 4.48 -1.31 -7.31
CA HIS A 29 3.35 -1.43 -6.42
C HIS A 29 2.12 -1.88 -7.22
N GLU A 30 1.13 -2.33 -6.48
CA GLU A 30 -0.18 -2.67 -7.00
C GLU A 30 -1.24 -1.81 -6.31
N TYR A 31 -2.42 -1.73 -6.92
CA TYR A 31 -3.52 -0.97 -6.36
C TYR A 31 -4.88 -1.58 -6.68
N ILE A 32 -5.87 -1.22 -5.88
CA ILE A 32 -7.30 -1.39 -6.16
C ILE A 32 -7.97 -0.01 -6.22
N VAL A 33 -8.99 0.11 -7.07
CA VAL A 33 -9.80 1.32 -7.21
C VAL A 33 -11.17 1.03 -6.62
N GLN A 34 -11.69 1.90 -5.76
CA GLN A 34 -12.96 1.71 -5.05
C GLN A 34 -14.12 1.31 -5.96
N GLU A 35 -14.21 1.90 -7.15
CA GLU A 35 -15.28 1.64 -8.13
C GLU A 35 -15.23 0.23 -8.74
N HIS A 36 -14.09 -0.48 -8.63
CA HIS A 36 -13.88 -1.79 -9.24
C HIS A 36 -13.97 -2.95 -8.24
N VAL A 37 -14.26 -2.66 -6.98
CA VAL A 37 -14.32 -3.63 -5.88
C VAL A 37 -15.57 -3.37 -5.04
N ASP A 38 -15.82 -4.22 -4.03
CA ASP A 38 -16.84 -3.92 -3.02
C ASP A 38 -16.47 -2.62 -2.28
N SER A 39 -17.26 -1.56 -2.53
CA SER A 39 -17.01 -0.22 -2.01
C SER A 39 -17.08 -0.16 -0.48
N ALA A 40 -17.94 -0.97 0.17
CA ALA A 40 -18.03 -0.99 1.63
C ALA A 40 -16.78 -1.64 2.24
N MET A 41 -16.30 -2.74 1.64
CA MET A 41 -15.06 -3.39 2.06
C MET A 41 -13.83 -2.54 1.79
N PHE A 42 -13.80 -1.80 0.67
CA PHE A 42 -12.77 -0.82 0.38
C PHE A 42 -12.70 0.25 1.48
N LEU A 43 -13.83 0.89 1.80
CA LEU A 43 -13.89 1.95 2.82
C LEU A 43 -13.52 1.42 4.21
N GLU A 44 -13.93 0.20 4.54
CA GLU A 44 -13.55 -0.42 5.81
C GLU A 44 -12.03 -0.69 5.88
N LEU A 45 -11.41 -1.16 4.79
CA LEU A 45 -9.97 -1.37 4.72
C LEU A 45 -9.20 -0.03 4.79
N ALA A 46 -9.64 0.97 4.03
CA ALA A 46 -9.08 2.32 4.07
C ALA A 46 -9.11 2.89 5.51
N HIS A 47 -10.27 2.84 6.16
CA HIS A 47 -10.41 3.28 7.55
C HIS A 47 -9.50 2.49 8.50
N HIS A 48 -9.35 1.17 8.31
CA HIS A 48 -8.45 0.36 9.13
C HIS A 48 -6.97 0.76 8.95
N ILE A 49 -6.54 1.02 7.71
CA ILE A 49 -5.19 1.53 7.40
C ILE A 49 -4.98 2.88 8.10
N ASP A 50 -5.89 3.83 7.90
CA ASP A 50 -5.76 5.20 8.42
C ASP A 50 -5.80 5.25 9.96
N THR A 51 -6.53 4.33 10.60
CA THR A 51 -6.68 4.30 12.07
C THR A 51 -5.57 3.52 12.77
N PHE A 52 -5.09 2.41 12.18
CA PHE A 52 -4.19 1.47 12.86
C PHE A 52 -2.82 1.32 12.21
N GLY A 53 -2.59 2.03 11.11
CA GLY A 53 -1.29 2.16 10.48
C GLY A 53 -0.32 3.00 11.32
N TYR A 54 0.88 3.17 10.77
CA TYR A 54 1.94 4.00 11.33
C TYR A 54 2.32 5.10 10.34
N GLU A 55 2.75 6.24 10.86
CA GLU A 55 3.29 7.32 10.02
C GLU A 55 4.66 6.91 9.47
N GLY A 56 4.82 6.98 8.15
CA GLY A 56 6.09 6.86 7.46
C GLY A 56 6.23 7.96 6.40
N HIS A 57 7.30 7.89 5.60
CA HIS A 57 7.55 8.86 4.55
C HIS A 57 7.84 8.18 3.22
N PHE A 58 7.26 8.75 2.16
CA PHE A 58 7.71 8.54 0.79
C PHE A 58 8.44 9.81 0.34
N TYR A 59 9.78 9.75 0.29
CA TYR A 59 10.62 10.95 0.22
C TYR A 59 10.29 11.93 1.37
N GLU A 60 9.77 13.12 1.06
CA GLU A 60 9.37 14.14 2.04
C GLU A 60 7.87 14.09 2.35
N THR A 61 7.09 13.27 1.64
CA THR A 61 5.65 13.17 1.82
C THR A 61 5.32 12.19 2.92
N LYS A 62 4.58 12.67 3.94
CA LYS A 62 4.02 11.82 5.00
C LYS A 62 2.93 10.91 4.43
N GLN A 63 2.94 9.66 4.87
CA GLN A 63 1.94 8.66 4.50
C GLN A 63 1.64 7.76 5.71
N ILE A 64 0.38 7.30 5.82
CA ILE A 64 0.03 6.24 6.77
C ILE A 64 0.19 4.89 6.08
N TYR A 65 0.99 4.03 6.69
CA TYR A 65 1.29 2.69 6.22
C TYR A 65 0.73 1.62 7.16
N TYR A 66 0.28 0.50 6.60
CA TYR A 66 -0.15 -0.65 7.37
C TYR A 66 0.49 -1.92 6.79
N ASP A 67 1.23 -2.66 7.61
CA ASP A 67 1.88 -3.89 7.17
C ASP A 67 1.00 -5.11 7.40
N TYR A 68 0.86 -5.93 6.37
CA TYR A 68 0.15 -7.19 6.43
C TYR A 68 0.65 -8.18 5.39
N ASN A 69 0.99 -9.39 5.83
CA ASN A 69 1.33 -10.52 4.96
C ASN A 69 2.40 -10.21 3.89
N GLY A 70 3.52 -9.60 4.32
CA GLY A 70 4.65 -9.27 3.45
C GLY A 70 4.44 -8.04 2.55
N HIS A 71 3.30 -7.36 2.70
CA HIS A 71 2.97 -6.15 1.96
C HIS A 71 2.77 -4.96 2.90
N THR A 72 3.16 -3.79 2.43
CA THR A 72 2.87 -2.50 3.06
C THR A 72 1.77 -1.80 2.26
N TYR A 73 0.68 -1.45 2.92
CA TYR A 73 -0.51 -0.84 2.33
C TYR A 73 -0.59 0.65 2.65
N TRP A 74 -1.14 1.44 1.73
CA TRP A 74 -1.49 2.83 1.99
C TRP A 74 -2.72 3.27 1.20
N HIS A 75 -3.52 4.14 1.80
CA HIS A 75 -4.76 4.66 1.24
C HIS A 75 -4.54 6.08 0.67
N MET A 76 -5.12 6.35 -0.50
CA MET A 76 -5.15 7.65 -1.15
C MET A 76 -6.47 7.81 -1.92
N GLU A 77 -7.36 8.68 -1.44
CA GLU A 77 -8.64 9.00 -2.09
C GLU A 77 -9.49 7.76 -2.41
N ASN A 78 -9.65 7.40 -3.68
CA ASN A 78 -10.41 6.22 -4.11
C ASN A 78 -9.50 5.03 -4.45
N ILE A 79 -8.24 5.05 -4.00
CA ILE A 79 -7.23 4.02 -4.27
C ILE A 79 -6.64 3.48 -2.96
N ILE A 80 -6.52 2.16 -2.86
CA ILE A 80 -5.64 1.51 -1.88
C ILE A 80 -4.50 0.87 -2.65
N ASN A 81 -3.29 1.26 -2.28
CA ASN A 81 -2.05 0.75 -2.85
C ASN A 81 -1.42 -0.27 -1.92
N ARG A 82 -0.58 -1.15 -2.48
CA ARG A 82 0.34 -1.99 -1.73
C ARG A 82 1.65 -2.21 -2.49
N CYS A 83 2.75 -2.37 -1.76
CA CYS A 83 3.99 -2.90 -2.31
C CYS A 83 4.52 -4.00 -1.38
N LEU A 84 5.55 -4.73 -1.82
CA LEU A 84 6.29 -5.60 -0.92
C LEU A 84 6.95 -4.75 0.17
N GLU A 85 7.03 -5.25 1.40
CA GLU A 85 7.75 -4.56 2.50
C GLU A 85 9.20 -4.22 2.10
N ALA A 86 9.82 -5.10 1.29
CA ALA A 86 11.14 -4.93 0.69
C ALA A 86 11.24 -3.69 -0.22
N ASP A 87 10.12 -3.22 -0.77
CA ASP A 87 10.06 -2.13 -1.75
C ASP A 87 9.54 -0.81 -1.19
N THR A 88 9.31 -0.74 0.12
CA THR A 88 9.08 0.54 0.81
C THR A 88 10.27 1.48 0.65
N TYR A 89 10.01 2.79 0.68
CA TYR A 89 11.05 3.81 0.57
C TYR A 89 12.13 3.64 1.64
N ASP A 90 11.74 3.51 2.90
CA ASP A 90 12.67 3.37 4.03
C ASP A 90 13.53 2.11 3.91
N ARG A 91 12.95 0.99 3.46
CA ARG A 91 13.71 -0.24 3.25
C ARG A 91 14.71 -0.08 2.12
N ARG A 92 14.27 0.43 0.96
CA ARG A 92 15.18 0.69 -0.18
C ARG A 92 16.28 1.67 0.18
N LYS A 93 15.98 2.72 0.95
CA LYS A 93 16.97 3.67 1.47
C LYS A 93 18.00 2.98 2.36
N LYS A 94 17.55 2.17 3.33
CA LYS A 94 18.42 1.41 4.23
C LYS A 94 19.32 0.43 3.46
N ASP A 95 18.80 -0.16 2.40
CA ASP A 95 19.50 -1.16 1.60
C ASP A 95 20.36 -0.55 0.46
N GLY A 96 20.37 0.78 0.29
CA GLY A 96 21.09 1.43 -0.82
C GLY A 96 20.49 1.16 -2.20
N ARG A 97 19.18 0.86 -2.27
CA ARG A 97 18.42 0.51 -3.49
C ARG A 97 17.45 1.60 -3.93
N LEU A 98 17.67 2.85 -3.54
CA LEU A 98 16.88 3.96 -4.09
C LEU A 98 17.15 4.06 -5.59
N PRO A 99 16.12 4.28 -6.43
CA PRO A 99 16.33 4.51 -7.85
C PRO A 99 17.22 5.72 -8.08
N GLU A 100 18.11 5.65 -9.08
CA GLU A 100 18.88 6.82 -9.52
C GLU A 100 17.92 7.89 -10.09
N ASP A 101 18.09 9.13 -9.64
CA ASP A 101 17.38 10.29 -10.19
C ASP A 101 17.81 10.52 -11.64
N LYS A 102 17.10 9.91 -12.60
CA LYS A 102 17.09 10.40 -13.98
C LYS A 102 16.02 11.48 -14.06
N LYS A 103 16.37 12.67 -13.56
CA LYS A 103 15.73 13.90 -14.03
C LYS A 103 16.04 14.10 -15.51
#